data_AF-Q16609-F1
#
_entry.id   AF-Q16609-F1
#
_cell.length_a   1.000
_cell.length_b   1.000
_cell.length_c   1.000
_cell.angle_alpha   90.00
_cell.angle_beta   90.00
_cell.angle_gamma   90.00
#
_symmetry.space_group_name_H-M   'P 1'
#
loop_
_entity.id
_entity.type
_entity.pdbx_description
1 polymer ?
#
loop_
_entity_poly.entity_id
_entity_poly.type
_entity_poly.pdbx_seq_one_letter_code
_entity_poly.pdbx_strand_id
1 'polypeptide(L)'
;MEHKEVVLLLLLFLKSAPTETGPSVQECYHSNGQSYRGTYFTTVTGRTCQAWSSMTPHQHSRTPEKYPNDGLISNYCRNPDCSAGPWCYTTDPNVRWEYCNLTRCSDDEGTVFVPLTVIPVPSLEDSFIQVA
;
A
#
# COMPACT_ATOMS: atom_id res chain seq x y z
N MET A 1 -22.36 41.27 -8.42
CA MET A 1 -21.31 40.76 -7.51
C MET A 1 -21.37 39.24 -7.36
N GLU A 2 -21.97 38.50 -8.31
CA GLU A 2 -22.35 37.10 -8.07
C GLU A 2 -21.42 36.04 -8.68
N HIS A 3 -20.51 36.39 -9.61
CA HIS A 3 -19.64 35.38 -10.22
C HIS A 3 -18.44 34.96 -9.34
N LYS A 4 -17.96 35.83 -8.44
CA LYS A 4 -16.78 35.52 -7.60
C LYS A 4 -17.10 34.58 -6.43
N GLU A 5 -18.32 34.66 -5.88
CA GLU A 5 -18.75 33.82 -4.75
C GLU A 5 -18.94 32.36 -5.17
N VAL A 6 -19.51 32.12 -6.36
CA VAL A 6 -19.71 30.77 -6.90
C VAL A 6 -18.38 30.07 -7.17
N VAL A 7 -17.37 30.79 -7.65
CA VAL A 7 -16.03 30.25 -7.86
C VAL A 7 -15.37 29.86 -6.53
N LEU A 8 -15.51 30.69 -5.49
CA LEU A 8 -14.96 30.38 -4.18
C LEU A 8 -15.66 29.17 -3.54
N LEU A 9 -16.98 29.05 -3.67
CA LEU A 9 -17.74 27.89 -3.22
C LEU A 9 -17.31 26.62 -3.98
N LEU A 10 -17.19 26.66 -5.30
CA LEU A 10 -16.69 25.53 -6.10
C LEU A 10 -15.27 25.12 -5.70
N LEU A 11 -14.38 26.06 -5.42
CA LEU A 11 -13.02 25.77 -4.96
C LEU A 11 -12.96 25.19 -3.53
N LEU A 12 -13.99 25.42 -2.71
CA LEU A 12 -14.12 24.79 -1.39
C LEU A 12 -14.59 23.33 -1.49
N PHE A 13 -15.37 22.98 -2.51
CA PHE A 13 -15.80 21.59 -2.76
C PHE A 13 -14.74 20.70 -3.44
N LEU A 14 -13.69 21.29 -4.04
CA LEU A 14 -12.63 20.55 -4.75
C LEU A 14 -11.44 20.16 -3.86
N LYS A 15 -11.44 20.52 -2.57
CA LYS A 15 -10.36 20.14 -1.66
C LYS A 15 -10.59 18.72 -1.13
N SER A 16 -9.68 17.84 -1.55
CA SER A 16 -9.49 16.44 -1.13
C SER A 16 -10.55 15.44 -1.57
N ALA A 17 -10.45 14.97 -2.82
CA ALA A 17 -10.78 13.58 -3.09
C ALA A 17 -9.81 12.68 -2.29
N PRO A 18 -10.27 11.62 -1.60
CA PRO A 18 -9.39 10.60 -1.10
C PRO A 18 -8.61 10.04 -2.28
N THR A 19 -7.29 9.93 -2.14
CA THR A 19 -6.48 9.14 -3.06
C THR A 19 -6.91 7.68 -2.89
N GLU A 20 -8.01 7.27 -3.52
CA GLU A 20 -8.37 5.86 -3.70
C GLU A 20 -7.35 5.27 -4.68
N THR A 21 -6.21 4.90 -4.11
CA THR A 21 -5.31 3.91 -4.66
C THR A 21 -6.19 2.70 -4.96
N GLY A 22 -6.41 2.41 -6.26
CA GLY A 22 -7.24 1.30 -6.72
C GLY A 22 -6.88 -0.01 -6.00
N PRO A 23 -7.79 -1.01 -5.98
CA PRO A 23 -7.82 -2.10 -5.01
C PRO A 23 -6.40 -2.62 -4.72
N SER A 24 -5.79 -2.08 -3.66
CA SER A 24 -4.45 -2.48 -3.29
C SER A 24 -4.65 -3.86 -2.69
N VAL A 25 -4.22 -4.90 -3.42
CA VAL A 25 -4.08 -6.25 -2.87
C VAL A 25 -3.43 -6.08 -1.50
N GLN A 26 -4.19 -6.33 -0.44
CA GLN A 26 -3.72 -6.07 0.91
C GLN A 26 -2.62 -7.08 1.21
N GLU A 27 -1.39 -6.62 1.17
CA GLU A 27 -0.25 -7.45 1.55
C GLU A 27 -0.41 -7.87 3.01
N CYS A 28 -0.03 -9.11 3.33
CA CYS A 28 -0.10 -9.64 4.69
C CYS A 28 1.25 -10.23 5.09
N TYR A 29 1.47 -10.45 6.39
CA TYR A 29 2.68 -11.09 6.92
C TYR A 29 2.36 -12.29 7.82
N HIS A 30 3.25 -13.29 7.81
CA HIS A 30 3.15 -14.46 8.69
C HIS A 30 3.91 -14.26 10.01
N SER A 31 3.46 -14.93 11.08
CA SER A 31 4.02 -14.84 12.44
C SER A 31 4.27 -13.38 12.88
N ASN A 32 5.52 -12.98 13.09
CA ASN A 32 5.90 -11.61 13.44
C ASN A 32 6.42 -10.80 12.24
N GLY A 33 6.40 -11.35 11.04
CA GLY A 33 6.77 -10.64 9.81
C GLY A 33 8.27 -10.50 9.57
N GLN A 34 9.14 -11.24 10.27
CA GLN A 34 10.58 -11.30 9.92
C GLN A 34 10.84 -11.81 8.50
N SER A 35 10.01 -12.75 8.03
CA SER A 35 10.06 -13.29 6.67
C SER A 35 9.36 -12.40 5.64
N TYR A 36 8.73 -11.30 6.06
CA TYR A 36 8.02 -10.43 5.14
C TYR A 36 9.00 -9.78 4.15
N ARG A 37 8.76 -9.99 2.85
CA ARG A 37 9.57 -9.46 1.74
C ARG A 37 8.75 -8.70 0.70
N GLY A 38 7.52 -8.33 1.06
CA GLY A 38 6.63 -7.51 0.25
C GLY A 38 7.14 -6.10 -0.01
N THR A 39 6.39 -5.35 -0.80
CA THR A 39 6.74 -4.00 -1.28
C THR A 39 5.98 -2.88 -0.58
N TYR A 40 5.12 -3.21 0.39
CA TYR A 40 4.38 -2.22 1.17
C TYR A 40 5.30 -1.27 1.96
N PHE A 41 4.95 0.02 2.02
CA PHE A 41 5.77 1.09 2.60
C PHE A 41 4.96 2.18 3.36
N THR A 42 3.75 1.85 3.81
CA THR A 42 2.86 2.80 4.50
C THR A 42 2.61 2.37 5.95
N THR A 43 2.68 3.31 6.89
CA THR A 43 2.45 3.06 8.31
C THR A 43 0.96 2.94 8.65
N VAL A 44 0.63 2.40 9.83
CA VAL A 44 -0.74 2.31 10.35
C VAL A 44 -1.48 3.64 10.43
N THR A 45 -0.75 4.76 10.46
CA THR A 45 -1.31 6.13 10.46
C THR A 45 -1.22 6.81 9.09
N GLY A 46 -0.82 6.08 8.04
CA GLY A 46 -0.73 6.58 6.67
C GLY A 46 0.57 7.32 6.34
N ARG A 47 1.59 7.30 7.21
CA ARG A 47 2.88 7.94 6.93
C ARG A 47 3.70 7.12 5.93
N THR A 48 4.53 7.80 5.15
CA THR A 48 5.49 7.15 4.26
C THR A 48 6.69 6.64 5.07
N CYS A 49 7.12 5.42 4.79
CA CYS A 49 8.35 4.89 5.34
C CYS A 49 9.59 5.64 4.80
N GLN A 50 10.54 5.92 5.68
CA GLN A 50 11.90 6.35 5.36
C GLN A 50 12.70 5.16 4.82
N ALA A 51 13.54 5.40 3.81
CA ALA A 51 14.43 4.37 3.29
C ALA A 51 15.44 3.88 4.34
N TRP A 52 15.69 2.57 4.41
CA TRP A 52 16.62 1.97 5.39
C TRP A 52 18.07 2.39 5.21
N SER A 53 18.45 2.85 4.00
CA SER A 53 19.76 3.44 3.74
C SER A 53 19.83 4.93 4.07
N SER A 54 18.69 5.59 4.27
CA SER A 54 18.63 7.02 4.60
C SER A 54 18.89 7.25 6.09
N MET A 55 19.71 8.25 6.40
CA MET A 55 19.94 8.74 7.76
C MET A 55 19.12 10.01 8.09
N THR A 56 18.15 10.34 7.23
CA THR A 56 17.26 11.51 7.37
C THR A 56 15.81 11.14 7.10
N PRO A 57 14.83 11.68 7.84
CA PRO A 57 14.98 12.53 9.03
C PRO A 57 15.53 11.80 10.28
N HIS A 58 15.40 10.48 10.35
CA HIS A 58 15.78 9.71 11.54
C HIS A 58 17.11 8.99 11.33
N GLN A 59 18.15 9.37 12.08
CA GLN A 59 19.38 8.58 12.16
C GLN A 59 19.12 7.25 12.89
N HIS A 60 19.70 6.15 12.40
CA HIS A 60 19.53 4.83 13.01
C HIS A 60 20.66 3.84 12.68
N SER A 61 20.64 2.69 13.36
CA SER A 61 21.61 1.60 13.19
C SER A 61 21.11 0.45 12.32
N ARG A 62 19.83 0.40 11.92
CA ARG A 62 19.27 -0.67 11.07
C ARG A 62 19.53 -0.39 9.60
N THR A 63 20.76 -0.63 9.16
CA THR A 63 21.18 -0.40 7.77
C THR A 63 21.38 -1.72 7.04
N PRO A 64 21.30 -1.75 5.70
CA PRO A 64 21.56 -2.95 4.91
C PRO A 64 22.93 -3.57 5.20
N GLU A 65 23.94 -2.76 5.52
CA GLU A 65 25.30 -3.21 5.82
C GLU A 65 25.39 -3.94 7.16
N LYS A 66 24.60 -3.51 8.16
CA LYS A 66 24.56 -4.13 9.50
C LYS A 66 23.62 -5.33 9.57
N TYR A 67 22.61 -5.37 8.71
CA TYR A 67 21.57 -6.40 8.68
C TYR A 67 21.39 -6.95 7.24
N PRO A 68 22.42 -7.61 6.67
CA PRO A 68 22.42 -7.98 5.26
C PRO A 68 21.35 -9.01 4.86
N ASN A 69 20.85 -9.79 5.82
CA ASN A 69 19.88 -10.87 5.57
C ASN A 69 18.41 -10.43 5.77
N ASP A 70 18.18 -9.21 6.27
CA ASP A 70 16.84 -8.75 6.64
C ASP A 70 16.10 -8.08 5.49
N GLY A 71 16.73 -8.00 4.31
CA GLY A 71 16.11 -7.46 3.11
C GLY A 71 15.72 -6.00 3.24
N LEU A 72 16.54 -5.19 3.94
CA LEU A 72 16.35 -3.76 4.18
C LEU A 72 16.55 -2.92 2.90
N ILE A 73 15.77 -3.22 1.87
CA ILE A 73 15.85 -2.58 0.55
C ILE A 73 14.80 -1.47 0.46
N SER A 74 15.16 -0.33 -0.13
CA SER A 74 14.27 0.82 -0.29
C SER A 74 13.70 1.29 1.06
N ASN A 75 12.42 1.67 1.09
CA ASN A 75 11.64 2.03 2.27
C ASN A 75 10.55 1.00 2.61
N TYR A 76 10.76 -0.27 2.23
CA TYR A 76 9.75 -1.31 2.47
C TYR A 76 9.68 -1.72 3.94
N CYS A 77 8.49 -2.03 4.42
CA CYS A 77 8.28 -2.51 5.78
C CYS A 77 9.08 -3.79 6.07
N ARG A 78 9.80 -3.85 7.18
CA ARG A 78 10.60 -5.02 7.59
C ARG A 78 10.56 -5.19 9.10
N ASN A 79 11.04 -6.32 9.59
CA ASN A 79 11.15 -6.58 11.02
C ASN A 79 12.53 -7.15 11.37
N PRO A 80 13.60 -6.33 11.35
CA PRO A 80 14.97 -6.80 11.60
C PRO A 80 15.28 -7.11 13.07
N ASP A 81 14.41 -6.71 14.01
CA ASP A 81 14.65 -6.79 15.45
C ASP A 81 13.66 -7.69 16.21
N CYS A 82 12.99 -8.60 15.49
CA CYS A 82 12.02 -9.55 16.07
C CYS A 82 10.85 -8.89 16.82
N SER A 83 10.47 -7.66 16.45
CA SER A 83 9.30 -6.94 16.97
C SER A 83 7.98 -7.66 16.66
N ALA A 84 6.84 -7.11 17.10
CA ALA A 84 5.53 -7.75 16.97
C ALA A 84 4.99 -7.87 15.52
N GLY A 85 5.55 -7.10 14.59
CA GLY A 85 5.14 -7.03 13.19
C GLY A 85 6.12 -6.18 12.36
N PRO A 86 5.96 -6.13 11.02
CA PRO A 86 6.75 -5.25 10.17
C PRO A 86 6.55 -3.77 10.53
N TRP A 87 7.64 -3.03 10.56
CA TRP A 87 7.68 -1.62 10.90
C TRP A 87 8.67 -0.88 10.00
N CYS A 88 8.68 0.45 10.08
CA CYS A 88 9.66 1.29 9.42
C CYS A 88 9.89 2.60 10.18
N TYR A 89 11.03 3.24 9.93
CA TYR A 89 11.20 4.66 10.23
C TYR A 89 10.24 5.49 9.36
N THR A 90 9.74 6.62 9.82
CA THR A 90 8.81 7.44 9.01
C THR A 90 9.53 8.63 8.39
N THR A 91 8.96 9.22 7.34
CA THR A 91 9.47 10.49 6.79
C THR A 91 9.04 11.73 7.60
N ASP A 92 8.18 11.56 8.61
CA ASP A 92 7.75 12.63 9.51
C ASP A 92 8.82 12.83 10.61
N PRO A 93 9.45 14.02 10.71
CA PRO A 93 10.47 14.27 11.73
C PRO A 93 9.93 14.18 13.17
N ASN A 94 8.62 14.30 13.37
CA ASN A 94 7.99 14.21 14.70
C ASN A 94 7.66 12.79 15.13
N VAL A 95 7.68 11.82 14.20
CA VAL A 95 7.32 10.42 14.46
C VAL A 95 8.45 9.53 13.99
N ARG A 96 9.25 9.03 14.94
CA ARG A 96 10.47 8.29 14.63
C ARG A 96 10.22 7.02 13.84
N TRP A 97 9.30 6.19 14.28
CA TRP A 97 8.99 4.90 13.67
C TRP A 97 7.55 4.51 14.00
N GLU A 98 6.95 3.68 13.16
CA GLU A 98 5.63 3.09 13.38
C GLU A 98 5.56 1.69 12.75
N TYR A 99 4.58 0.90 13.20
CA TYR A 99 4.20 -0.32 12.50
C TYR A 99 3.59 0.00 11.13
N CYS A 100 3.76 -0.93 10.20
CA CYS A 100 3.15 -0.82 8.89
C CYS A 100 1.68 -1.23 8.91
N ASN A 101 0.89 -0.64 8.00
CA ASN A 101 -0.53 -0.96 7.82
C ASN A 101 -0.73 -2.30 7.10
N LEU A 102 -0.16 -3.36 7.68
CA LEU A 102 -0.22 -4.72 7.18
C LEU A 102 -1.00 -5.58 8.15
N THR A 103 -1.82 -6.47 7.62
CA THR A 103 -2.53 -7.48 8.41
C THR A 103 -1.67 -8.73 8.54
N ARG A 104 -1.95 -9.52 9.59
CA ARG A 104 -1.42 -10.88 9.67
C ARG A 104 -2.17 -11.74 8.67
N CYS A 105 -1.45 -12.57 7.92
CA CYS A 105 -2.10 -13.54 7.06
C CYS A 105 -2.88 -14.52 7.93
N SER A 106 -4.14 -14.77 7.59
CA SER A 106 -4.86 -15.93 8.13
C SER A 106 -4.26 -17.18 7.50
N ASP A 107 -3.93 -18.18 8.31
CA ASP A 107 -3.45 -19.47 7.79
C ASP A 107 -4.54 -20.21 6.98
N ASP A 108 -5.79 -19.73 7.05
CA ASP A 108 -6.96 -20.27 6.32
C ASP A 108 -7.30 -19.51 5.01
N GLU A 109 -6.61 -18.42 4.67
CA GLU A 109 -6.94 -17.58 3.50
C GLU A 109 -5.94 -17.77 2.33
N GLY A 110 -5.59 -19.02 2.06
CA GLY A 110 -5.06 -19.40 0.75
C GLY A 110 -6.17 -19.30 -0.29
N THR A 111 -6.13 -18.30 -1.16
CA THR A 111 -6.94 -18.14 -2.38
C THR A 111 -8.40 -17.69 -2.23
N VAL A 112 -8.63 -16.40 -1.96
CA VAL A 112 -9.87 -15.73 -2.40
C VAL A 112 -9.54 -14.40 -3.10
N PHE A 113 -9.05 -14.49 -4.32
CA PHE A 113 -9.36 -13.46 -5.33
C PHE A 113 -10.38 -14.08 -6.27
N VAL A 114 -11.67 -13.93 -5.95
CA VAL A 114 -12.70 -14.04 -6.99
C VAL A 114 -12.53 -12.80 -7.86
N PRO A 115 -12.16 -12.93 -9.15
CA PRO A 115 -12.06 -11.77 -10.01
C PRO A 115 -13.49 -11.25 -10.25
N LEU A 116 -13.81 -10.09 -9.67
CA LEU A 116 -14.97 -9.29 -10.06
C LEU A 116 -14.73 -8.76 -11.47
N THR A 117 -14.90 -9.60 -12.50
CA THR A 117 -15.30 -9.28 -13.89
C THR A 117 -15.01 -10.48 -14.82
N VAL A 118 -15.92 -11.46 -14.86
CA VAL A 118 -16.13 -12.23 -16.09
C VAL A 118 -17.44 -11.71 -16.66
N ILE A 119 -17.33 -10.78 -17.62
CA ILE A 119 -18.44 -10.47 -18.52
C ILE A 119 -18.77 -11.79 -19.23
N PRO A 120 -19.99 -12.32 -19.14
CA PRO A 120 -20.36 -13.48 -19.94
C PRO A 120 -20.36 -13.04 -21.41
N VAL A 121 -19.42 -13.55 -22.19
CA VAL A 121 -19.48 -13.45 -23.65
C VAL A 121 -20.66 -14.30 -24.10
N PRO A 122 -21.73 -13.73 -24.70
CA PRO A 122 -22.72 -14.56 -25.36
C PRO A 122 -22.08 -15.11 -26.64
N SER A 123 -22.00 -16.43 -26.73
CA SER A 123 -21.73 -17.15 -27.97
C SER A 123 -22.92 -16.94 -28.90
N LEU A 124 -22.90 -15.86 -29.68
CA LEU A 124 -23.82 -15.60 -30.80
C LEU A 124 -23.30 -16.38 -32.01
N GLU A 125 -23.41 -17.71 -31.92
CA GLU A 125 -23.43 -18.58 -33.10
C GLU A 125 -24.89 -18.89 -33.41
N ASP A 126 -25.63 -17.91 -33.91
CA ASP A 126 -26.75 -18.19 -34.81
C ASP A 126 -27.27 -16.92 -35.47
N SER A 127 -27.52 -17.04 -36.77
CA SER A 127 -28.29 -16.13 -37.64
C SER A 127 -27.65 -14.80 -38.05
N PHE A 128 -28.04 -14.34 -39.24
CA PHE A 128 -27.56 -13.18 -40.04
C PHE A 128 -26.29 -13.52 -40.87
N ILE A 129 -26.30 -13.62 -42.20
CA ILE A 129 -27.12 -12.97 -43.22
C ILE A 129 -27.05 -13.78 -44.53
N GLN A 130 -28.21 -14.10 -45.09
CA GLN A 130 -28.37 -14.43 -46.50
C GLN A 130 -28.58 -13.11 -47.26
N VAL A 131 -27.55 -12.58 -47.92
CA VAL A 131 -27.64 -11.51 -48.94
C VAL A 131 -26.56 -11.75 -49.98
N ALA A 132 -26.95 -12.41 -51.07
CA ALA A 132 -26.64 -12.15 -52.48
C ALA A 132 -27.30 -13.23 -53.34
#